data_AF-A0A640KJX1-F1
#
_entry.id   AF-A0A640KJX1-F1
#
_cell.length_a   1.000
_cell.length_b   1.000
_cell.length_c   1.000
_cell.angle_alpha   90.00
_cell.angle_beta   90.00
_cell.angle_gamma   90.00
#
_symmetry.space_group_name_H-M   'P 1'
#
loop_
_entity.id
_entity.type
_entity.pdbx_description
1 polymer ?
#
loop_
_entity_poly.entity_id
_entity_poly.type
_entity_poly.pdbx_seq_one_letter_code
_entity_poly.pdbx_strand_id
1 'polypeptide(L)'
;MEPVQLAKSILAADGQPFVILSLAEGLAPVTCETPVPAARRNYMRLAGVIHPDRLQGSFDKATEAFQCLVSAFECFADPKARKQAAAAAQNKLKAKATRTSSTKPVPSASQRIKKANSKACASTAAKKLRVSAESEEESEDDASDASTADEKAWEALAVANTEPVVSTNRTPIGKPRLGELHQPTTVGCPKCRSLWEPDSRPQYSLFMGHWGKKVHCQLCLFEFGCATALHGCPHCRAPFDYDVSMYDTVQTCQRCRRKFGFPYYPVSQHLIDQIALEEWRERMDRRKTSEREARARARHGGDKDAAAAAEKMHLLVGTCIMEEQCPLCHKRVKSKHRAHVEVCMSKTPEELTTSTGKASRKTISAATPVDKAARTSGSQVAKKTTESKPKKATPPATKMSTTPRAKASTPVAAKGKKSAPKRRKRPRSDSDVSEEEDSLSDSEEDAMSSESSFSDSDEDDSD
;
A
#
# COMPACT_ATOMS: atom_id res chain seq x y z
N MET A 1 10.11 -24.79 13.19
CA MET A 1 11.53 -24.73 12.79
C MET A 1 12.13 -23.45 13.36
N GLU A 2 13.38 -23.47 13.83
CA GLU A 2 14.03 -22.26 14.36
C GLU A 2 14.26 -21.24 13.22
N PRO A 3 14.03 -19.91 13.43
CA PRO A 3 14.06 -18.92 12.35
C PRO A 3 15.38 -18.88 11.55
N VAL A 4 16.53 -19.07 12.21
CA VAL A 4 17.84 -19.09 11.53
C VAL A 4 18.00 -20.35 10.68
N GLN A 5 17.52 -21.52 11.14
CA GLN A 5 17.48 -22.74 10.31
C GLN A 5 16.60 -22.58 9.06
N LEU A 6 15.46 -21.90 9.21
CA LEU A 6 14.57 -21.61 8.09
C LEU A 6 15.26 -20.71 7.05
N ALA A 7 15.91 -19.63 7.48
CA ALA A 7 16.67 -18.74 6.60
C ALA A 7 17.82 -19.46 5.86
N LYS A 8 18.55 -20.35 6.55
CA LYS A 8 19.58 -21.20 5.93
C LYS A 8 19.00 -22.16 4.88
N SER A 9 17.81 -22.72 5.15
CA SER A 9 17.12 -23.62 4.22
C SER A 9 16.65 -22.89 2.96
N ILE A 10 16.23 -21.62 3.09
CA ILE A 10 15.86 -20.77 1.95
C ILE A 10 17.08 -20.53 1.05
N LEU A 11 18.22 -20.14 1.63
CA LEU A 11 19.46 -19.93 0.86
C LEU A 11 19.96 -21.21 0.17
N ALA A 12 19.83 -22.37 0.82
CA ALA A 12 20.19 -23.65 0.21
C ALA A 12 19.30 -24.05 -0.97
N ALA A 13 18.07 -23.52 -1.02
CA ALA A 13 17.09 -23.78 -2.05
C ALA A 13 17.03 -22.66 -3.12
N ASP A 14 18.05 -21.80 -3.21
CA ASP A 14 18.06 -20.69 -4.16
C ASP A 14 17.83 -21.15 -5.61
N GLY A 15 17.02 -20.38 -6.33
CA GLY A 15 16.52 -20.75 -7.66
C GLY A 15 15.48 -21.88 -7.70
N GLN A 16 14.93 -22.31 -6.56
CA GLN A 16 13.86 -23.33 -6.47
C GLN A 16 12.60 -22.75 -5.81
N PRO A 17 11.78 -21.97 -6.55
CA PRO A 17 10.69 -21.20 -5.96
C PRO A 17 9.65 -22.07 -5.25
N PHE A 18 9.33 -23.25 -5.80
CA PHE A 18 8.37 -24.19 -5.19
C PHE A 18 8.88 -24.77 -3.87
N VAL A 19 10.17 -25.07 -3.76
CA VAL A 19 10.77 -25.62 -2.55
C VAL A 19 10.79 -24.55 -1.46
N ILE A 20 11.27 -23.35 -1.79
CA ILE A 20 11.33 -22.21 -0.87
C ILE A 20 9.94 -21.90 -0.28
N LEU A 21 8.92 -21.73 -1.13
CA LEU A 21 7.57 -21.38 -0.68
C LEU A 21 6.88 -22.52 0.10
N SER A 22 7.31 -23.77 -0.08
CA SER A 22 6.78 -24.93 0.66
C SER A 22 7.36 -25.07 2.07
N LEU A 23 8.35 -24.26 2.46
CA LEU A 23 8.94 -24.31 3.81
C LEU A 23 8.02 -23.72 4.90
N ALA A 24 6.89 -23.13 4.53
CA ALA A 24 5.98 -22.51 5.49
C ALA A 24 5.23 -23.57 6.31
N GLU A 25 5.52 -23.64 7.62
CA GLU A 25 4.89 -24.62 8.50
C GLU A 25 3.38 -24.41 8.64
N GLY A 26 2.61 -25.51 8.58
CA GLY A 26 1.16 -25.51 8.76
C GLY A 26 0.35 -25.03 7.55
N LEU A 27 0.99 -24.88 6.38
CA LEU A 27 0.32 -24.64 5.10
C LEU A 27 0.61 -25.79 4.13
N ALA A 28 -0.26 -25.95 3.13
CA ALA A 28 -0.05 -26.95 2.09
C ALA A 28 1.18 -26.60 1.23
N PRO A 29 1.97 -27.60 0.81
CA PRO A 29 3.15 -27.37 -0.04
C PRO A 29 2.75 -26.75 -1.37
N VAL A 30 3.58 -25.82 -1.84
CA VAL A 30 3.34 -25.04 -3.06
C VAL A 30 3.80 -25.83 -4.28
N THR A 31 2.83 -26.20 -5.13
CA THR A 31 3.02 -26.87 -6.41
C THR A 31 2.82 -25.90 -7.58
N CYS A 32 3.08 -26.36 -8.81
CA CYS A 32 2.80 -25.57 -10.03
C CYS A 32 1.32 -25.20 -10.22
N GLU A 33 0.42 -26.00 -9.66
CA GLU A 33 -1.04 -25.78 -9.72
C GLU A 33 -1.57 -24.90 -8.59
N THR A 34 -0.72 -24.55 -7.61
CA THR A 34 -1.14 -23.75 -6.47
C THR A 34 -1.56 -22.35 -6.93
N PRO A 35 -2.76 -21.85 -6.55
CA PRO A 35 -3.19 -20.53 -6.96
C PRO A 35 -2.36 -19.44 -6.27
N VAL A 36 -2.11 -18.32 -6.97
CA VAL A 36 -1.27 -17.21 -6.48
C VAL A 36 -1.67 -16.71 -5.09
N PRO A 37 -2.97 -16.55 -4.74
CA PRO A 37 -3.35 -16.14 -3.39
C PRO A 37 -2.90 -17.14 -2.31
N ALA A 38 -2.89 -18.45 -2.60
CA ALA A 38 -2.42 -19.46 -1.66
C ALA A 38 -0.88 -19.43 -1.50
N ALA A 39 -0.14 -19.29 -2.60
CA ALA A 39 1.31 -19.09 -2.55
C ALA A 39 1.69 -17.79 -1.82
N ARG A 40 0.92 -16.71 -1.99
CA ARG A 40 1.10 -15.44 -1.27
C ARG A 40 0.96 -15.61 0.24
N ARG A 41 0.04 -16.45 0.71
CA ARG A 41 -0.09 -16.77 2.16
C ARG A 41 1.18 -17.46 2.70
N ASN A 42 1.75 -18.38 1.94
CA ASN A 42 3.03 -19.02 2.29
C ASN A 42 4.17 -17.99 2.36
N TYR A 43 4.29 -17.15 1.33
CA TYR A 43 5.27 -16.06 1.27
C TYR A 43 5.15 -15.11 2.48
N MET A 44 3.95 -14.59 2.77
CA MET A 44 3.72 -13.69 3.92
C MET A 44 4.12 -14.32 5.25
N ARG A 45 3.82 -15.62 5.42
CA ARG A 45 4.16 -16.35 6.64
C ARG A 45 5.67 -16.51 6.79
N LEU A 46 6.38 -16.87 5.72
CA LEU A 46 7.84 -16.96 5.70
C LEU A 46 8.49 -15.58 5.95
N ALA A 47 8.01 -14.55 5.24
CA ALA A 47 8.51 -13.18 5.35
C ALA A 47 8.39 -12.64 6.78
N GLY A 48 7.29 -12.93 7.48
CA GLY A 48 7.12 -12.56 8.88
C GLY A 48 8.10 -13.25 9.84
N VAL A 49 8.59 -14.44 9.51
CA VAL A 49 9.54 -15.20 10.34
C VAL A 49 10.99 -14.81 10.04
N ILE A 50 11.34 -14.63 8.77
CA ILE A 50 12.71 -14.38 8.31
C ILE A 50 12.99 -12.91 7.97
N HIS A 51 12.16 -11.97 8.43
CA HIS A 51 12.38 -10.54 8.21
C HIS A 51 13.75 -10.12 8.76
N PRO A 52 14.55 -9.31 8.03
CA PRO A 52 15.89 -8.92 8.47
C PRO A 52 15.90 -8.26 9.85
N ASP A 53 14.91 -7.40 10.15
CA ASP A 53 14.80 -6.74 11.46
C ASP A 53 14.62 -7.74 12.62
N ARG A 54 13.93 -8.87 12.39
CA ARG A 54 13.73 -9.89 13.44
C ARG A 54 14.96 -10.77 13.64
N LEU A 55 15.76 -10.94 12.60
CA LEU A 55 16.97 -11.75 12.62
C LEU A 55 18.24 -10.94 12.87
N GLN A 56 18.12 -9.62 13.04
CA GLN A 56 19.25 -8.72 13.25
C GLN A 56 20.09 -9.17 14.46
N GLY A 57 21.38 -9.46 14.22
CA GLY A 57 22.32 -9.94 15.22
C GLY A 57 22.34 -11.45 15.48
N SER A 58 21.37 -12.21 14.94
CA SER A 58 21.34 -13.68 15.03
C SER A 58 21.81 -14.38 13.74
N PHE A 59 21.62 -13.72 12.59
CA PHE A 59 21.99 -14.26 11.28
C PHE A 59 22.39 -13.14 10.31
N ASP A 60 23.68 -13.08 9.96
CA ASP A 60 24.24 -11.99 9.15
C ASP A 60 23.71 -11.98 7.70
N LYS A 61 23.28 -13.13 7.19
CA LYS A 61 22.74 -13.30 5.83
C LYS A 61 21.21 -13.18 5.78
N ALA A 62 20.58 -12.56 6.77
CA ALA A 62 19.12 -12.42 6.82
C ALA A 62 18.56 -11.67 5.60
N THR A 63 19.21 -10.59 5.18
CA THR A 63 18.79 -9.80 4.00
C THR A 63 18.88 -10.62 2.72
N GLU A 64 19.94 -11.41 2.54
CA GLU A 64 20.15 -12.30 1.39
C GLU A 64 19.06 -13.39 1.33
N ALA A 65 18.75 -14.00 2.47
CA ALA A 65 17.69 -15.01 2.57
C ALA A 65 16.31 -14.41 2.26
N PHE A 66 16.05 -13.18 2.72
CA PHE A 66 14.81 -12.47 2.43
C PHE A 66 14.69 -12.11 0.95
N GLN A 67 15.76 -11.64 0.31
CA GLN A 67 15.79 -11.37 -1.13
C GLN A 67 15.55 -12.65 -1.94
N CYS A 68 16.17 -13.77 -1.57
CA CYS A 68 15.93 -15.08 -2.20
C CYS A 68 14.45 -15.49 -2.09
N LEU A 69 13.81 -15.26 -0.93
CA LEU A 69 12.37 -15.48 -0.75
C LEU A 69 11.50 -14.58 -1.64
N VAL A 70 11.85 -13.29 -1.78
CA VAL A 70 11.14 -12.34 -2.65
C VAL A 70 11.25 -12.79 -4.11
N SER A 71 12.46 -13.06 -4.59
CA SER A 71 12.70 -13.53 -5.96
C SER A 71 11.99 -14.85 -6.25
N ALA A 72 11.91 -15.76 -5.28
CA ALA A 72 11.13 -16.99 -5.39
C ALA A 72 9.63 -16.70 -5.58
N PHE A 73 9.07 -15.73 -4.85
CA PHE A 73 7.66 -15.34 -5.00
C PHE A 73 7.39 -14.60 -6.30
N GLU A 74 8.28 -13.71 -6.75
CA GLU A 74 8.17 -13.01 -8.04
C GLU A 74 8.19 -14.02 -9.20
N CYS A 75 9.17 -14.92 -9.20
CA CYS A 75 9.26 -16.02 -10.17
C CYS A 75 8.00 -16.90 -10.16
N PHE A 76 7.41 -17.13 -8.99
CA PHE A 76 6.13 -17.83 -8.90
C PHE A 76 4.98 -16.97 -9.44
N ALA A 77 4.89 -15.68 -9.12
CA ALA A 77 3.79 -14.82 -9.51
C ALA A 77 3.67 -14.68 -11.04
N ASP A 78 4.81 -14.62 -11.73
CA ASP A 78 4.88 -14.51 -13.19
C ASP A 78 4.53 -15.84 -13.90
N PRO A 79 3.51 -15.88 -14.78
CA PRO A 79 3.09 -17.12 -15.44
C PRO A 79 4.19 -17.78 -16.30
N LYS A 80 4.98 -16.96 -17.02
CA LYS A 80 6.06 -17.44 -17.89
C LYS A 80 7.21 -18.02 -17.06
N ALA A 81 7.65 -17.30 -16.03
CA ALA A 81 8.71 -17.75 -15.13
C ALA A 81 8.29 -19.00 -14.34
N ARG A 82 7.03 -19.08 -13.89
CA ARG A 82 6.47 -20.26 -13.22
C ARG A 82 6.55 -21.51 -14.09
N LYS A 83 6.15 -21.42 -15.38
CA LYS A 83 6.22 -22.55 -16.32
C LYS A 83 7.67 -23.02 -16.51
N GLN A 84 8.61 -22.09 -16.66
CA GLN A 84 10.03 -22.41 -16.80
C GLN A 84 10.61 -23.06 -15.53
N ALA A 85 10.29 -22.52 -14.35
CA ALA A 85 10.72 -23.08 -13.08
C ALA A 85 10.14 -24.49 -12.85
N ALA A 86 8.89 -24.73 -13.25
CA ALA A 86 8.25 -26.04 -13.15
C ALA A 86 8.94 -27.07 -14.05
N ALA A 87 9.25 -26.70 -15.30
CA ALA A 87 10.01 -27.54 -16.23
C ALA A 87 11.41 -27.85 -15.69
N ALA A 88 12.12 -26.85 -15.15
CA ALA A 88 13.43 -27.02 -14.54
C ALA A 88 13.39 -27.97 -13.33
N ALA A 89 12.35 -27.88 -12.48
CA ALA A 89 12.16 -28.79 -11.35
C ALA A 89 11.93 -30.23 -11.81
N GLN A 90 11.09 -30.45 -12.83
CA GLN A 90 10.86 -31.78 -13.40
C GLN A 90 12.13 -32.38 -14.02
N ASN A 91 12.92 -31.58 -14.73
CA ASN A 91 14.18 -32.02 -15.32
C ASN A 91 15.22 -32.42 -14.26
N LYS A 92 15.29 -31.69 -13.13
CA LYS A 92 16.14 -32.06 -11.99
C LYS A 92 15.72 -33.39 -11.35
N LEU A 93 14.43 -33.67 -11.25
CA LEU A 93 13.93 -34.95 -10.73
C LEU A 93 14.29 -36.12 -11.66
N LYS A 94 14.13 -35.95 -12.97
CA LYS A 94 14.53 -36.97 -13.97
C LYS A 94 16.04 -37.24 -13.94
N ALA A 95 16.87 -36.20 -13.88
CA ALA A 95 18.32 -36.35 -13.82
C ALA A 95 18.81 -37.08 -12.54
N LYS A 96 18.11 -36.90 -11.41
CA LYS A 96 18.44 -37.58 -10.15
C LYS A 96 18.06 -39.06 -10.17
N ALA A 97 16.96 -39.44 -10.85
CA ALA A 97 16.55 -40.82 -11.01
C ALA A 97 17.57 -41.64 -11.83
N THR A 98 18.11 -41.08 -12.91
CA THR A 98 19.09 -41.78 -13.78
C THR A 98 20.44 -42.01 -13.12
N ARG A 99 20.85 -41.18 -12.14
CA ARG A 99 22.13 -41.37 -11.42
C ARG A 99 22.08 -42.47 -10.35
N THR A 100 20.90 -42.87 -9.91
CA THR A 100 20.76 -43.79 -8.76
C THR A 100 20.69 -45.27 -9.17
N SER A 101 20.60 -45.57 -10.48
CA SER A 101 20.53 -46.95 -11.00
C SER A 101 21.89 -47.56 -11.43
N SER A 102 23.02 -46.90 -11.17
CA SER A 102 24.36 -47.40 -11.53
C SER A 102 25.20 -47.83 -10.32
N THR A 103 24.64 -48.63 -9.42
CA THR A 103 25.44 -49.35 -8.41
C THR A 103 25.88 -50.70 -9.00
N LYS A 104 27.16 -50.76 -9.39
CA LYS A 104 27.87 -51.98 -9.80
C LYS A 104 27.70 -53.10 -8.74
N PRO A 105 27.38 -54.34 -9.14
CA PRO A 105 27.50 -55.49 -8.24
C PRO A 105 28.98 -55.84 -7.99
N VAL A 106 29.32 -56.06 -6.73
CA VAL A 106 30.63 -56.54 -6.24
C VAL A 106 30.79 -58.03 -6.62
N PRO A 107 31.86 -58.45 -7.31
CA PRO A 107 32.09 -59.87 -7.57
C PRO A 107 32.94 -60.50 -6.45
N SER A 108 32.43 -61.60 -5.88
CA SER A 108 33.19 -62.52 -5.02
C SER A 108 33.91 -63.58 -5.86
N ALA A 109 35.02 -64.07 -5.33
CA ALA A 109 36.12 -64.74 -6.00
C ALA A 109 35.87 -66.16 -6.52
N SER A 110 36.61 -66.49 -7.59
CA SER A 110 37.43 -67.70 -7.79
C SER A 110 37.13 -68.44 -9.10
N GLN A 111 38.00 -68.29 -10.10
CA GLN A 111 38.89 -69.35 -10.57
C GLN A 111 39.73 -68.90 -11.79
N ARG A 112 40.99 -69.36 -11.75
CA ARG A 112 42.02 -69.29 -12.79
C ARG A 112 41.54 -69.93 -14.10
N ILE A 113 42.01 -69.41 -15.24
CA ILE A 113 43.00 -70.03 -16.15
C ILE A 113 43.27 -69.06 -17.34
N LYS A 114 44.56 -68.81 -17.58
CA LYS A 114 45.33 -68.58 -18.84
C LYS A 114 44.48 -68.36 -20.12
N LYS A 115 44.78 -67.43 -21.04
CA LYS A 115 46.04 -67.24 -21.81
C LYS A 115 45.96 -65.97 -22.71
N ALA A 116 47.12 -65.52 -23.20
CA ALA A 116 47.45 -64.45 -24.16
C ALA A 116 46.47 -64.23 -25.35
N ASN A 117 46.43 -63.08 -26.07
CA ASN A 117 47.53 -62.35 -26.70
C ASN A 117 46.98 -61.10 -27.42
N SER A 118 47.79 -60.03 -27.56
CA SER A 118 47.89 -59.02 -28.66
C SER A 118 46.63 -58.33 -29.22
N LYS A 119 46.61 -57.14 -29.84
CA LYS A 119 47.48 -55.99 -30.16
C LYS A 119 46.66 -55.22 -31.23
N ALA A 120 46.84 -53.89 -31.33
CA ALA A 120 46.43 -53.03 -32.47
C ALA A 120 44.91 -52.80 -32.65
N CYS A 121 44.43 -51.77 -33.37
CA CYS A 121 44.86 -50.42 -33.72
C CYS A 121 43.62 -49.73 -34.34
N ALA A 122 43.77 -48.45 -34.65
CA ALA A 122 42.83 -47.47 -35.15
C ALA A 122 41.86 -47.85 -36.31
N SER A 123 40.82 -46.99 -36.40
CA SER A 123 40.26 -46.34 -37.60
C SER A 123 39.08 -46.99 -38.36
N THR A 124 38.01 -46.17 -38.44
CA THR A 124 37.13 -45.85 -39.59
C THR A 124 36.70 -46.95 -40.56
N ALA A 125 35.38 -47.07 -40.79
CA ALA A 125 34.77 -46.77 -42.09
C ALA A 125 33.26 -47.05 -42.11
N ALA A 126 32.59 -46.25 -42.94
CA ALA A 126 31.18 -46.19 -43.25
C ALA A 126 30.48 -47.52 -43.56
N LYS A 127 29.20 -47.61 -43.17
CA LYS A 127 28.23 -48.41 -43.93
C LYS A 127 26.94 -47.63 -44.14
N LYS A 128 26.82 -47.22 -45.40
CA LYS A 128 25.67 -46.68 -46.11
C LYS A 128 24.57 -47.75 -46.17
N LEU A 129 23.37 -47.44 -45.68
CA LEU A 129 22.14 -48.05 -46.16
C LEU A 129 21.14 -46.95 -46.49
N ARG A 130 20.43 -47.16 -47.60
CA ARG A 130 19.69 -46.20 -48.42
C ARG A 130 18.29 -46.78 -48.61
N VAL A 131 17.29 -45.90 -48.73
CA VAL A 131 15.88 -46.12 -49.18
C VAL A 131 15.02 -46.91 -48.16
N SER A 132 13.79 -46.54 -47.77
CA SER A 132 12.67 -45.82 -48.39
C SER A 132 11.82 -45.17 -47.28
N ALA A 133 11.40 -43.90 -47.40
CA ALA A 133 10.12 -43.44 -47.97
C ALA A 133 8.96 -43.43 -46.95
N GLU A 134 8.48 -42.21 -46.70
CA GLU A 134 7.06 -41.83 -46.56
C GLU A 134 6.34 -42.19 -45.24
N SER A 135 6.38 -41.25 -44.30
CA SER A 135 5.20 -40.78 -43.56
C SER A 135 5.57 -39.49 -42.80
N GLU A 136 5.54 -38.37 -43.52
CA GLU A 136 5.41 -37.04 -42.92
C GLU A 136 3.96 -36.92 -42.42
N GLU A 137 3.75 -37.24 -41.15
CA GLU A 137 2.54 -36.78 -40.45
C GLU A 137 2.91 -35.48 -39.75
N GLU A 138 2.59 -34.38 -40.45
CA GLU A 138 2.51 -33.04 -39.93
C GLU A 138 1.58 -33.05 -38.70
N SER A 139 2.16 -32.90 -37.51
CA SER A 139 1.39 -32.57 -36.31
C SER A 139 1.05 -31.08 -36.35
N GLU A 140 0.07 -30.74 -37.18
CA GLU A 140 -0.60 -29.46 -37.19
C GLU A 140 -1.42 -29.31 -35.89
N ASP A 141 -1.37 -28.10 -35.34
CA ASP A 141 -2.42 -27.47 -34.54
C ASP A 141 -2.71 -27.98 -33.12
N ASP A 142 -1.86 -27.57 -32.16
CA ASP A 142 -2.27 -27.43 -30.75
C ASP A 142 -1.78 -26.09 -30.16
N ALA A 143 -2.03 -25.00 -30.89
CA ALA A 143 -1.72 -23.62 -30.50
C ALA A 143 -2.98 -22.80 -30.09
N SER A 144 -4.16 -23.42 -30.05
CA SER A 144 -5.45 -22.74 -29.86
C SER A 144 -5.84 -22.49 -28.39
N ASP A 145 -5.19 -23.14 -27.42
CA ASP A 145 -5.56 -23.02 -26.00
C ASP A 145 -4.92 -21.80 -25.27
N ALA A 146 -4.01 -21.07 -25.94
CA ALA A 146 -3.45 -19.84 -25.37
C ALA A 146 -4.37 -18.61 -25.53
N SER A 147 -5.32 -18.64 -26.48
CA SER A 147 -6.22 -17.52 -26.79
C SER A 147 -7.39 -17.40 -25.80
N THR A 148 -7.90 -18.54 -25.32
CA THR A 148 -9.10 -18.60 -24.45
C THR A 148 -8.86 -17.99 -23.07
N ALA A 149 -7.62 -18.09 -22.56
CA ALA A 149 -7.24 -17.55 -21.27
C ALA A 149 -7.16 -16.01 -21.28
N ASP A 150 -6.74 -15.43 -22.40
CA ASP A 150 -6.64 -13.97 -22.56
C ASP A 150 -8.05 -13.37 -22.68
N GLU A 151 -8.92 -13.95 -23.51
CA GLU A 151 -10.32 -13.54 -23.66
C GLU A 151 -11.07 -13.55 -22.31
N LYS A 152 -10.91 -14.61 -21.53
CA LYS A 152 -11.54 -14.69 -20.20
C LYS A 152 -11.02 -13.63 -19.22
N ALA A 153 -9.76 -13.21 -19.35
CA ALA A 153 -9.20 -12.14 -18.54
C ALA A 153 -9.78 -10.77 -18.94
N TRP A 154 -9.94 -10.52 -20.24
CA TRP A 154 -10.61 -9.32 -20.76
C TRP A 154 -12.08 -9.26 -20.36
N GLU A 155 -12.79 -10.38 -20.44
CA GLU A 155 -14.19 -10.45 -20.03
C GLU A 155 -14.34 -10.21 -18.52
N ALA A 156 -13.46 -10.79 -17.69
CA ALA A 156 -13.46 -10.52 -16.25
C ALA A 156 -13.16 -9.04 -15.92
N LEU A 157 -12.27 -8.39 -16.68
CA LEU A 157 -12.02 -6.95 -16.55
C LEU A 157 -13.21 -6.11 -17.00
N ALA A 158 -13.89 -6.50 -18.08
CA ALA A 158 -15.09 -5.82 -18.56
C ALA A 158 -16.24 -5.93 -17.55
N VAL A 159 -16.46 -7.11 -16.97
CA VAL A 159 -17.44 -7.33 -15.90
C VAL A 159 -17.09 -6.49 -14.66
N ALA A 160 -15.81 -6.42 -14.27
CA ALA A 160 -15.37 -5.58 -13.15
C ALA A 160 -15.55 -4.07 -13.43
N ASN A 161 -15.59 -3.67 -14.69
CA ASN A 161 -15.82 -2.28 -15.13
C ASN A 161 -17.29 -2.00 -15.44
N THR A 162 -18.20 -2.95 -15.23
CA THR A 162 -19.63 -2.70 -15.41
C THR A 162 -20.16 -1.94 -14.20
N GLU A 163 -20.93 -0.87 -14.42
CA GLU A 163 -21.53 -0.08 -13.34
C GLU A 163 -22.50 -0.98 -12.54
N PRO A 164 -22.38 -1.07 -11.20
CA PRO A 164 -23.29 -1.86 -10.39
C PRO A 164 -24.73 -1.37 -10.52
N VAL A 165 -25.66 -2.29 -10.77
CA VAL A 165 -27.09 -1.97 -10.84
C VAL A 165 -27.62 -1.72 -9.43
N VAL A 166 -28.28 -0.58 -9.23
CA VAL A 166 -28.90 -0.24 -7.94
C VAL A 166 -30.32 -0.79 -7.88
N SER A 167 -30.58 -1.68 -6.93
CA SER A 167 -31.92 -2.22 -6.70
C SER A 167 -32.88 -1.11 -6.26
N THR A 168 -34.08 -1.10 -6.86
CA THR A 168 -35.20 -0.25 -6.42
C THR A 168 -35.88 -0.78 -5.15
N ASN A 169 -35.50 -1.98 -4.68
CA ASN A 169 -36.11 -2.61 -3.51
C ASN A 169 -35.68 -1.91 -2.21
N ARG A 170 -36.65 -1.27 -1.55
CA ARG A 170 -36.48 -0.57 -0.28
C ARG A 170 -36.80 -1.45 0.94
N THR A 171 -37.13 -2.72 0.74
CA THR A 171 -37.46 -3.63 1.83
C THR A 171 -36.20 -3.95 2.64
N PRO A 172 -36.21 -3.71 3.97
CA PRO A 172 -35.05 -3.99 4.80
C PRO A 172 -34.77 -5.50 4.87
N ILE A 173 -33.50 -5.88 4.73
CA ILE A 173 -33.04 -7.26 4.73
C ILE A 173 -32.55 -7.65 6.13
N GLY A 174 -32.99 -8.81 6.60
CA GLY A 174 -32.54 -9.42 7.84
C GLY A 174 -33.38 -9.04 9.07
N LYS A 175 -33.16 -9.78 10.17
CA LYS A 175 -33.85 -9.54 11.44
C LYS A 175 -33.01 -8.63 12.33
N PRO A 176 -33.59 -7.60 12.99
CA PRO A 176 -32.84 -6.71 13.86
C PRO A 176 -32.23 -7.48 15.03
N ARG A 177 -30.93 -7.26 15.31
CA ARG A 177 -30.25 -7.77 16.50
C ARG A 177 -30.11 -6.63 17.49
N LEU A 178 -31.05 -6.56 18.43
CA LEU A 178 -31.09 -5.58 19.51
C LEU A 178 -31.28 -6.31 20.84
N GLY A 179 -30.72 -5.78 21.93
CA GLY A 179 -30.90 -6.32 23.26
C GLY A 179 -29.70 -6.07 24.17
N GLU A 180 -29.76 -6.58 25.41
CA GLU A 180 -28.72 -6.33 26.41
C GLU A 180 -27.33 -6.78 25.98
N LEU A 181 -27.23 -7.85 25.19
CA LEU A 181 -25.95 -8.33 24.66
C LEU A 181 -25.46 -7.48 23.47
N HIS A 182 -26.37 -6.94 22.65
CA HIS A 182 -26.02 -6.23 21.42
C HIS A 182 -26.06 -4.72 21.65
N GLN A 183 -24.93 -4.15 22.04
CA GLN A 183 -24.79 -2.74 22.41
C GLN A 183 -23.90 -2.01 21.40
N PRO A 184 -24.22 -0.75 21.04
CA PRO A 184 -23.38 0.02 20.14
C PRO A 184 -22.02 0.26 20.80
N THR A 185 -20.96 -0.13 20.10
CA THR A 185 -19.58 0.20 20.49
C THR A 185 -19.33 1.69 20.30
N THR A 186 -18.40 2.25 21.09
CA THR A 186 -17.95 3.62 20.86
C THR A 186 -17.01 3.62 19.68
N VAL A 187 -17.33 4.38 18.64
CA VAL A 187 -16.49 4.55 17.46
C VAL A 187 -15.94 5.97 17.46
N GLY A 188 -14.66 6.16 17.13
CA GLY A 188 -14.02 7.46 17.08
C GLY A 188 -13.18 7.67 15.82
N CYS A 189 -13.04 8.92 15.42
CA CYS A 189 -12.20 9.32 14.29
C CYS A 189 -10.71 9.04 14.61
N PRO A 190 -9.95 8.40 13.71
CA PRO A 190 -8.53 8.13 13.94
C PRO A 190 -7.66 9.40 13.98
N LYS A 191 -8.08 10.48 13.32
CA LYS A 191 -7.31 11.73 13.22
C LYS A 191 -7.48 12.62 14.46
N CYS A 192 -8.72 12.97 14.81
CA CYS A 192 -9.01 13.92 15.91
C CYS A 192 -9.60 13.27 17.17
N ARG A 193 -9.84 11.95 17.15
CA ARG A 193 -10.41 11.16 18.27
C ARG A 193 -11.82 11.58 18.68
N SER A 194 -12.53 12.37 17.88
CA SER A 194 -13.93 12.70 18.15
C SER A 194 -14.79 11.45 18.05
N LEU A 195 -15.76 11.32 18.96
CA LEU A 195 -16.74 10.25 18.89
C LEU A 195 -17.60 10.42 17.64
N TRP A 196 -17.81 9.33 16.93
CA TRP A 196 -18.73 9.26 15.79
C TRP A 196 -20.07 8.72 16.28
N GLU A 197 -21.12 9.49 16.05
CA GLU A 197 -22.50 9.07 16.27
C GLU A 197 -23.18 8.90 14.91
N PRO A 198 -23.74 7.72 14.60
CA PRO A 198 -24.41 7.50 13.32
C PRO A 198 -25.68 8.35 13.24
N ASP A 199 -25.91 9.04 12.12
CA ASP A 199 -27.11 9.86 11.92
C ASP A 199 -28.38 8.99 11.90
N SER A 200 -28.24 7.73 11.47
CA SER A 200 -29.31 6.76 11.47
C SER A 200 -28.84 5.37 11.85
N ARG A 201 -29.75 4.58 12.42
CA ARG A 201 -29.50 3.18 12.79
C ARG A 201 -28.95 2.32 11.64
N PRO A 202 -29.48 2.39 10.39
CA PRO A 202 -28.91 1.64 9.28
C PRO A 202 -27.48 2.05 8.91
N GLN A 203 -27.10 3.32 9.08
CA GLN A 203 -25.71 3.75 8.83
C GLN A 203 -24.72 3.02 9.74
N TYR A 204 -25.10 2.70 10.98
CA TYR A 204 -24.25 1.90 11.87
C TYR A 204 -23.97 0.52 11.28
N SER A 205 -25.00 -0.19 10.80
CA SER A 205 -24.83 -1.53 10.19
C SER A 205 -24.01 -1.46 8.91
N LEU A 206 -24.25 -0.44 8.08
CA LEU A 206 -23.52 -0.22 6.83
C LEU A 206 -22.04 0.07 7.07
N PHE A 207 -21.73 0.82 8.12
CA PHE A 207 -20.36 1.13 8.53
C PHE A 207 -19.67 -0.08 9.17
N MET A 208 -20.30 -0.72 10.16
CA MET A 208 -19.69 -1.80 10.93
C MET A 208 -19.63 -3.14 10.18
N GLY A 209 -20.60 -3.45 9.31
CA GLY A 209 -20.66 -4.74 8.63
C GLY A 209 -19.72 -4.87 7.42
N HIS A 210 -19.87 -5.98 6.70
CA HIS A 210 -19.21 -6.30 5.42
C HIS A 210 -19.35 -5.30 4.27
N TRP A 211 -20.18 -4.28 4.42
CA TRP A 211 -20.54 -3.30 3.39
C TRP A 211 -19.53 -2.16 3.31
N GLY A 212 -18.68 -2.00 4.33
CA GLY A 212 -17.49 -1.16 4.26
C GLY A 212 -17.76 0.34 4.13
N LYS A 213 -18.98 0.82 4.42
CA LYS A 213 -19.33 2.23 4.23
C LYS A 213 -18.31 3.14 4.91
N LYS A 214 -17.73 4.06 4.18
CA LYS A 214 -16.86 5.11 4.72
C LYS A 214 -17.70 6.28 5.25
N VAL A 215 -17.20 6.94 6.28
CA VAL A 215 -17.86 8.10 6.89
C VAL A 215 -16.88 9.25 7.05
N HIS A 216 -17.41 10.47 6.98
CA HIS A 216 -16.63 11.68 7.21
C HIS A 216 -16.76 12.12 8.67
N CYS A 217 -15.62 12.43 9.29
CA CYS A 217 -15.62 13.06 10.60
C CYS A 217 -16.24 14.46 10.53
N GLN A 218 -17.30 14.73 11.28
CA GLN A 218 -17.96 16.05 11.31
C GLN A 218 -17.02 17.20 11.73
N LEU A 219 -16.00 16.93 12.56
CA LEU A 219 -15.05 17.96 13.01
C LEU A 219 -13.88 18.23 12.06
N CYS A 220 -13.22 17.18 11.55
CA CYS A 220 -11.98 17.33 10.77
C CYS A 220 -12.10 16.93 9.30
N LEU A 221 -13.31 16.56 8.86
CA LEU A 221 -13.65 16.11 7.50
C LEU A 221 -12.82 14.90 7.01
N PHE A 222 -12.10 14.23 7.91
CA PHE A 222 -11.35 13.03 7.58
C PHE A 222 -12.31 11.88 7.27
N GLU A 223 -12.15 11.27 6.11
CA GLU A 223 -12.88 10.08 5.69
C GLU A 223 -12.23 8.83 6.29
N PHE A 224 -13.02 7.96 6.91
CA PHE A 224 -12.52 6.71 7.49
C PHE A 224 -13.55 5.58 7.41
N GLY A 225 -13.05 4.34 7.34
CA GLY A 225 -13.87 3.12 7.40
C GLY A 225 -13.80 2.44 8.77
N CYS A 226 -14.59 1.37 8.96
CA CYS A 226 -14.66 0.67 10.25
C CYS A 226 -13.34 0.07 10.70
N ALA A 227 -12.55 -0.56 9.81
CA ALA A 227 -11.25 -1.13 10.17
C ALA A 227 -10.23 -0.07 10.64
N THR A 228 -10.37 1.17 10.15
CA THR A 228 -9.48 2.29 10.50
C THR A 228 -9.98 3.13 11.68
N ALA A 229 -11.19 2.88 12.17
CA ALA A 229 -11.77 3.66 13.24
C ALA A 229 -11.26 3.21 14.62
N LEU A 230 -11.32 4.12 15.59
CA LEU A 230 -11.00 3.79 16.98
C LEU A 230 -12.24 3.18 17.64
N HIS A 231 -12.19 1.89 17.95
CA HIS A 231 -13.29 1.20 18.63
C HIS A 231 -13.04 1.10 20.13
N GLY A 232 -14.09 1.26 20.92
CA GLY A 232 -14.06 1.12 22.36
C GLY A 232 -15.20 0.26 22.89
N CYS A 233 -14.89 -0.52 23.93
CA CYS A 233 -15.86 -1.38 24.59
C CYS A 233 -17.06 -0.56 25.12
N PRO A 234 -18.31 -1.01 24.93
CA PRO A 234 -19.49 -0.26 25.36
C PRO A 234 -19.56 -0.07 26.89
N HIS A 235 -18.91 -0.94 27.67
CA HIS A 235 -18.96 -0.90 29.13
C HIS A 235 -17.83 -0.09 29.78
N CYS A 236 -16.62 -0.13 29.22
CA CYS A 236 -15.44 0.47 29.87
C CYS A 236 -14.63 1.39 28.95
N ARG A 237 -15.05 1.56 27.68
CA ARG A 237 -14.38 2.34 26.64
C ARG A 237 -12.92 1.94 26.36
N ALA A 238 -12.51 0.76 26.81
CA ALA A 238 -11.18 0.24 26.50
C ALA A 238 -11.07 0.02 24.98
N PRO A 239 -9.98 0.48 24.35
CA PRO A 239 -9.79 0.30 22.92
C PRO A 239 -9.65 -1.19 22.58
N PHE A 240 -10.14 -1.59 21.41
CA PHE A 240 -9.93 -2.93 20.87
C PHE A 240 -9.84 -2.88 19.34
N ASP A 241 -9.13 -3.83 18.75
CA ASP A 241 -8.99 -3.94 17.31
C ASP A 241 -10.23 -4.63 16.73
N TYR A 242 -10.97 -3.90 15.90
CA TYR A 242 -12.16 -4.42 15.24
C TYR A 242 -11.81 -4.94 13.85
N ASP A 243 -12.25 -6.16 13.55
CA ASP A 243 -12.29 -6.71 12.20
C ASP A 243 -13.75 -6.93 11.79
N VAL A 244 -14.03 -6.77 10.50
CA VAL A 244 -15.35 -6.94 9.89
C VAL A 244 -15.89 -8.37 10.15
N SER A 245 -15.00 -9.36 10.21
CA SER A 245 -15.36 -10.75 10.56
C SER A 245 -15.96 -10.87 11.97
N MET A 246 -15.73 -9.90 12.85
CA MET A 246 -16.25 -9.89 14.22
C MET A 246 -17.70 -9.42 14.32
N TYR A 247 -18.26 -8.81 13.28
CA TYR A 247 -19.58 -8.16 13.33
C TYR A 247 -20.72 -9.08 13.76
N ASP A 248 -20.68 -10.34 13.32
CA ASP A 248 -21.69 -11.36 13.63
C ASP A 248 -21.34 -12.20 14.88
N THR A 249 -20.22 -11.90 15.54
CA THR A 249 -19.71 -12.67 16.68
C THR A 249 -19.85 -11.91 17.99
N VAL A 250 -20.03 -12.65 19.09
CA VAL A 250 -20.03 -12.07 20.44
C VAL A 250 -18.59 -11.96 20.93
N GLN A 251 -18.18 -10.74 21.24
CA GLN A 251 -16.84 -10.40 21.69
C GLN A 251 -16.78 -10.30 23.22
N THR A 252 -15.62 -10.61 23.80
CA THR A 252 -15.37 -10.45 25.24
C THR A 252 -14.34 -9.36 25.46
N CYS A 253 -14.69 -8.31 26.20
CA CYS A 253 -13.74 -7.24 26.48
C CYS A 253 -12.57 -7.74 27.33
N GLN A 254 -11.33 -7.54 26.87
CA GLN A 254 -10.14 -7.96 27.61
C GLN A 254 -9.99 -7.25 28.98
N ARG A 255 -10.49 -6.01 29.11
CA ARG A 255 -10.36 -5.22 30.34
C ARG A 255 -11.44 -5.51 31.37
N CYS A 256 -12.72 -5.47 30.97
CA CYS A 256 -13.84 -5.64 31.92
C CYS A 256 -14.47 -7.04 31.90
N ARG A 257 -14.01 -7.93 31.02
CA ARG A 257 -14.47 -9.33 30.85
C ARG A 257 -15.96 -9.51 30.52
N ARG A 258 -16.67 -8.42 30.21
CA ARG A 258 -18.07 -8.47 29.78
C ARG A 258 -18.15 -8.86 28.31
N LYS A 259 -19.16 -9.65 27.98
CA LYS A 259 -19.49 -10.03 26.62
C LYS A 259 -20.39 -8.97 25.99
N PHE A 260 -20.13 -8.63 24.74
CA PHE A 260 -20.96 -7.73 23.96
C PHE A 260 -20.96 -8.18 22.49
N GLY A 261 -22.06 -7.96 21.80
CA GLY A 261 -22.20 -8.12 20.36
C GLY A 261 -22.52 -6.78 19.70
N PHE A 262 -22.42 -6.74 18.38
CA PHE A 262 -22.70 -5.54 17.60
C PHE A 262 -24.17 -5.51 17.17
N PRO A 263 -24.88 -4.39 17.38
CA PRO A 263 -26.27 -4.30 16.95
C PRO A 263 -26.36 -4.37 15.42
N TYR A 264 -27.35 -5.10 14.94
CA TYR A 264 -27.70 -5.16 13.53
C TYR A 264 -29.04 -4.49 13.33
N TYR A 265 -29.01 -3.39 12.58
CA TYR A 265 -30.18 -2.72 12.06
C TYR A 265 -30.38 -3.17 10.62
N PRO A 266 -31.55 -3.72 10.25
CA PRO A 266 -31.85 -4.13 8.90
C PRO A 266 -31.62 -2.99 7.90
N VAL A 267 -30.97 -3.31 6.78
CA VAL A 267 -30.63 -2.36 5.72
C VAL A 267 -31.34 -2.80 4.45
N SER A 268 -31.86 -1.86 3.66
CA SER A 268 -32.46 -2.17 2.36
C SER A 268 -31.39 -2.49 1.31
N GLN A 269 -31.72 -3.36 0.35
CA GLN A 269 -30.81 -3.68 -0.77
C GLN A 269 -30.40 -2.42 -1.52
N HIS A 270 -31.33 -1.48 -1.74
CA HIS A 270 -31.03 -0.19 -2.34
C HIS A 270 -29.84 0.54 -1.69
N LEU A 271 -29.77 0.60 -0.36
CA LEU A 271 -28.67 1.30 0.34
C LEU A 271 -27.35 0.55 0.20
N ILE A 272 -27.39 -0.78 0.15
CA ILE A 272 -26.23 -1.63 -0.09
C ILE A 272 -25.67 -1.37 -1.48
N ASP A 273 -26.54 -1.40 -2.49
CA ASP A 273 -26.14 -1.19 -3.87
C ASP A 273 -25.67 0.25 -4.11
N GLN A 274 -26.25 1.23 -3.42
CA GLN A 274 -25.81 2.62 -3.49
C GLN A 274 -24.37 2.80 -2.98
N ILE A 275 -23.97 2.10 -1.92
CA ILE A 275 -22.58 2.10 -1.44
C ILE A 275 -21.68 1.40 -2.46
N ALA A 276 -22.10 0.24 -2.99
CA ALA A 276 -21.32 -0.47 -4.00
C ALA A 276 -21.10 0.39 -5.25
N LEU A 277 -22.12 1.15 -5.66
CA LEU A 277 -22.05 2.10 -6.76
C LEU A 277 -21.07 3.25 -6.46
N GLU A 278 -21.14 3.84 -5.26
CA GLU A 278 -20.23 4.91 -4.83
C GLU A 278 -18.77 4.45 -4.81
N GLU A 279 -18.49 3.28 -4.24
CA GLU A 279 -17.14 2.68 -4.25
C GLU A 279 -16.65 2.37 -5.67
N TRP A 280 -17.55 1.91 -6.55
CA TRP A 280 -17.21 1.67 -7.94
C TRP A 280 -16.85 2.98 -8.66
N ARG A 281 -17.62 4.06 -8.47
CA ARG A 281 -17.32 5.38 -9.04
C ARG A 281 -15.98 5.90 -8.55
N GLU A 282 -15.73 5.82 -7.24
CA GLU A 282 -14.46 6.25 -6.66
C GLU A 282 -13.27 5.45 -7.23
N ARG A 283 -13.43 4.13 -7.40
CA ARG A 283 -12.40 3.27 -8.00
C ARG A 283 -12.13 3.66 -9.46
N MET A 284 -13.18 3.93 -10.23
CA MET A 284 -13.07 4.37 -11.63
C MET A 284 -12.42 5.74 -11.74
N ASP A 285 -12.77 6.69 -10.87
CA ASP A 285 -12.17 8.02 -10.85
C ASP A 285 -10.69 7.98 -10.44
N ARG A 286 -10.32 7.13 -9.47
CA ARG A 286 -8.91 6.88 -9.14
C ARG A 286 -8.15 6.29 -10.33
N ARG A 287 -8.75 5.34 -11.07
CA ARG A 287 -8.13 4.77 -12.28
C ARG A 287 -7.96 5.82 -13.37
N LYS A 288 -9.00 6.60 -13.69
CA LYS A 288 -8.93 7.70 -14.67
C LYS A 288 -7.90 8.75 -14.27
N THR A 289 -7.81 9.08 -12.98
CA THR A 289 -6.81 10.04 -12.48
C THR A 289 -5.40 9.48 -12.57
N SER A 290 -5.20 8.21 -12.20
CA SER A 290 -3.92 7.51 -12.35
C SER A 290 -3.51 7.40 -13.83
N GLU A 291 -4.46 7.17 -14.74
CA GLU A 291 -4.23 7.14 -16.18
C GLU A 291 -3.85 8.52 -16.72
N ARG A 292 -4.55 9.58 -16.32
CA ARG A 292 -4.20 10.97 -16.67
C ARG A 292 -2.81 11.33 -16.15
N GLU A 293 -2.49 10.96 -14.92
CA GLU A 293 -1.18 11.16 -14.31
C GLU A 293 -0.10 10.33 -15.04
N ALA A 294 -0.40 9.09 -15.41
CA ALA A 294 0.50 8.25 -16.19
C ALA A 294 0.74 8.83 -17.59
N ARG A 295 -0.29 9.36 -18.26
CA ARG A 295 -0.17 10.04 -19.56
C ARG A 295 0.62 11.33 -19.44
N ALA A 296 0.39 12.12 -18.40
CA ALA A 296 1.20 13.31 -18.11
C ALA A 296 2.67 12.92 -17.87
N ARG A 297 2.92 11.89 -17.05
CA ARG A 297 4.27 11.33 -16.84
C ARG A 297 4.90 10.81 -18.12
N ALA A 298 4.15 10.21 -19.03
CA ALA A 298 4.68 9.74 -20.31
C ALA A 298 5.10 10.90 -21.22
N ARG A 299 4.33 11.99 -21.25
CA ARG A 299 4.68 13.22 -21.99
C ARG A 299 5.93 13.90 -21.40
N HIS A 300 6.05 13.93 -20.08
CA HIS A 300 7.25 14.44 -19.40
C HIS A 300 8.42 13.44 -19.37
N GLY A 301 8.16 12.17 -19.71
CA GLY A 301 9.11 11.07 -19.58
C GLY A 301 10.19 11.02 -20.67
N GLY A 302 10.10 11.89 -21.69
CA GLY A 302 11.20 12.15 -22.62
C GLY A 302 12.33 12.98 -22.02
N ASP A 303 12.09 13.64 -20.87
CA ASP A 303 13.06 14.53 -20.23
C ASP A 303 13.22 14.20 -18.73
N LYS A 304 13.34 12.89 -18.45
CA LYS A 304 13.62 12.40 -17.08
C LYS A 304 14.86 13.07 -16.48
N ASP A 305 15.82 13.41 -17.33
CA ASP A 305 17.04 14.09 -16.92
C ASP A 305 16.77 15.55 -16.53
N ALA A 306 15.92 16.29 -17.25
CA ALA A 306 15.52 17.64 -16.81
C ALA A 306 14.66 17.62 -15.55
N ALA A 307 13.73 16.68 -15.41
CA ALA A 307 12.91 16.55 -14.20
C ALA A 307 13.78 16.23 -12.97
N ALA A 308 14.72 15.30 -13.09
CA ALA A 308 15.67 14.97 -12.03
C ALA A 308 16.63 16.15 -11.74
N ALA A 309 17.07 16.88 -12.77
CA ALA A 309 17.89 18.08 -12.61
C ALA A 309 17.12 19.20 -11.89
N ALA A 310 15.84 19.40 -12.20
CA ALA A 310 14.97 20.37 -11.54
C ALA A 310 14.71 20.01 -10.07
N GLU A 311 14.44 18.73 -9.77
CA GLU A 311 14.28 18.24 -8.39
C GLU A 311 15.57 18.41 -7.58
N LYS A 312 16.72 18.05 -8.17
CA LYS A 312 18.05 18.26 -7.57
C LYS A 312 18.32 19.74 -7.29
N MET A 313 17.98 20.62 -8.24
CA MET A 313 18.10 22.07 -8.05
C MET A 313 17.22 22.57 -6.90
N HIS A 314 15.96 22.14 -6.83
CA HIS A 314 15.05 22.51 -5.74
C HIS A 314 15.57 22.08 -4.37
N LEU A 315 16.13 20.87 -4.28
CA LEU A 315 16.70 20.34 -3.04
C LEU A 315 17.93 21.14 -2.59
N LEU A 316 18.84 21.46 -3.52
CA LEU A 316 20.01 22.31 -3.27
C LEU A 316 19.62 23.74 -2.85
N VAL A 317 18.59 24.32 -3.47
CA VAL A 317 18.06 25.63 -3.08
C VAL A 317 17.46 25.58 -1.67
N GLY A 318 16.71 24.53 -1.33
CA GLY A 318 16.17 24.31 0.01
C GLY A 318 17.27 24.27 1.08
N THR A 319 18.32 23.48 0.85
CA THR A 319 19.49 23.42 1.76
C THR A 319 20.19 24.78 1.87
N CYS A 320 20.41 25.46 0.75
CA CYS A 320 21.05 26.78 0.72
C CYS A 320 20.27 27.84 1.51
N ILE A 321 18.93 27.80 1.48
CA ILE A 321 18.07 28.71 2.26
C ILE A 321 18.17 28.41 3.76
N MET A 322 18.18 27.13 4.16
CA MET A 322 18.23 26.76 5.58
C MET A 322 19.57 27.05 6.24
N GLU A 323 20.68 26.82 5.53
CA GLU A 323 22.03 26.95 6.08
C GLU A 323 22.65 28.33 5.82
N GLU A 324 21.98 29.19 5.04
CA GLU A 324 22.53 30.44 4.47
C GLU A 324 23.89 30.24 3.79
N GLN A 325 24.19 29.00 3.37
CA GLN A 325 25.47 28.59 2.83
C GLN A 325 25.24 27.63 1.66
N CYS A 326 25.84 27.91 0.52
CA CYS A 326 25.65 27.11 -0.68
C CYS A 326 26.34 25.74 -0.55
N PRO A 327 25.65 24.61 -0.73
CA PRO A 327 26.26 23.28 -0.58
C PRO A 327 27.30 22.96 -1.66
N LEU A 328 27.31 23.69 -2.79
CA LEU A 328 28.24 23.46 -3.90
C LEU A 328 29.55 24.24 -3.74
N CYS A 329 29.49 25.49 -3.27
CA CYS A 329 30.66 26.38 -3.18
C CYS A 329 30.99 26.84 -1.75
N HIS A 330 30.18 26.47 -0.77
CA HIS A 330 30.28 26.84 0.65
C HIS A 330 30.32 28.34 0.95
N LYS A 331 29.97 29.21 -0.01
CA LYS A 331 29.84 30.65 0.21
C LYS A 331 28.56 30.95 0.96
N ARG A 332 28.61 31.92 1.88
CA ARG A 332 27.42 32.42 2.58
C ARG A 332 26.56 33.25 1.61
N VAL A 333 25.30 32.89 1.48
CA VAL A 333 24.31 33.55 0.62
C VAL A 333 23.21 34.06 1.53
N LYS A 334 22.93 35.37 1.50
CA LYS A 334 21.89 36.00 2.34
C LYS A 334 20.59 36.26 1.56
N SER A 335 20.66 36.30 0.22
CA SER A 335 19.53 36.57 -0.66
C SER A 335 19.80 35.96 -2.03
N LYS A 336 18.74 35.77 -2.83
CA LYS A 336 18.81 35.17 -4.19
C LYS A 336 19.45 33.77 -4.22
N HIS A 337 19.11 32.92 -3.23
CA HIS A 337 19.62 31.54 -3.11
C HIS A 337 19.45 30.73 -4.40
N ARG A 338 18.29 30.83 -5.06
CA ARG A 338 18.01 30.14 -6.33
C ARG A 338 18.98 30.53 -7.45
N ALA A 339 19.08 31.82 -7.76
CA ALA A 339 19.99 32.31 -8.80
C ALA A 339 21.46 31.95 -8.51
N HIS A 340 21.86 31.96 -7.23
CA HIS A 340 23.20 31.52 -6.86
C HIS A 340 23.44 30.02 -7.12
N VAL A 341 22.47 29.16 -6.77
CA VAL A 341 22.57 27.71 -6.98
C VAL A 341 22.57 27.38 -8.47
N GLU A 342 21.72 28.02 -9.29
CA GLU A 342 21.70 27.87 -10.75
C GLU A 342 23.07 28.19 -11.36
N VAL A 343 23.69 29.31 -10.96
CA VAL A 343 25.04 29.70 -11.40
C VAL A 343 26.13 28.77 -10.87
N CYS A 344 25.94 28.14 -9.71
CA CYS A 344 26.91 27.16 -9.18
C CYS A 344 26.79 25.80 -9.85
N MET A 345 25.57 25.39 -10.24
CA MET A 345 25.33 24.12 -10.94
C MET A 345 25.87 24.13 -12.37
N SER A 346 25.92 25.29 -13.03
CA SER A 346 26.52 25.42 -14.37
C SER A 346 28.05 25.50 -14.35
N LYS A 347 28.67 25.71 -13.19
CA LYS A 347 30.14 25.75 -13.05
C LYS A 347 30.71 24.35 -12.89
N THR A 348 31.81 24.07 -13.59
CA THR A 348 32.54 22.82 -13.42
C THR A 348 33.19 22.77 -12.02
N PRO A 349 33.43 21.57 -11.47
CA PRO A 349 34.08 21.41 -10.16
C PRO A 349 35.44 22.14 -10.03
N GLU A 350 36.17 22.29 -11.14
CA GLU A 350 37.47 22.97 -11.20
C GLU A 350 37.34 24.49 -10.99
N GLU A 351 36.28 25.11 -11.50
CA GLU A 351 36.00 26.54 -11.30
C GLU A 351 35.52 26.86 -9.88
N LEU A 352 34.82 25.90 -9.26
CA LEU A 352 34.32 26.04 -7.89
C LEU A 352 35.46 26.09 -6.88
N THR A 353 36.50 25.26 -7.04
CA THR A 353 37.65 25.18 -6.12
C THR A 353 38.63 26.35 -6.27
N THR A 354 38.81 26.89 -7.48
CA THR A 354 39.75 28.00 -7.73
C THR A 354 39.25 29.35 -7.21
N SER A 355 37.93 29.54 -7.09
CA SER A 355 37.35 30.80 -6.62
C SER A 355 37.49 31.05 -5.10
N THR A 356 37.81 30.01 -4.33
CA THR A 356 37.90 30.09 -2.85
C THR A 356 39.30 30.51 -2.38
N GLY A 357 40.33 30.39 -3.23
CA GLY A 357 41.73 30.63 -2.84
C GLY A 357 42.26 32.05 -3.03
N LYS A 358 41.58 32.93 -3.77
CA LYS A 358 42.14 34.25 -4.16
C LYS A 358 41.70 35.46 -3.32
N ALA A 359 40.74 35.30 -2.40
CA ALA A 359 40.19 36.44 -1.66
C ALA A 359 40.80 36.68 -0.26
N SER A 360 41.71 35.85 0.24
CA SER A 360 42.24 35.97 1.62
C SER A 360 43.72 36.39 1.73
N ARG A 361 44.35 36.84 0.64
CA ARG A 361 45.78 37.21 0.64
C ARG A 361 46.06 38.58 0.02
N LYS A 362 45.35 39.63 0.43
CA LYS A 362 45.78 41.02 0.18
C LYS A 362 45.15 41.98 1.18
N THR A 363 45.77 42.13 2.36
CA THR A 363 45.97 43.38 3.14
C THR A 363 46.48 43.06 4.55
N ILE A 364 47.77 42.72 4.67
CA ILE A 364 48.57 43.08 5.85
C ILE A 364 49.90 43.62 5.29
N SER A 365 49.94 44.93 5.07
CA SER A 365 51.19 45.68 4.96
C SER A 365 51.12 46.80 5.98
N ALA A 366 52.05 46.72 6.92
CA ALA A 366 52.20 47.57 8.08
C ALA A 366 52.55 49.03 7.72
N ALA A 367 51.98 49.96 8.47
CA ALA A 367 52.59 51.26 8.75
C ALA A 367 52.04 51.83 10.08
N THR A 368 52.96 52.12 10.99
CA THR A 368 52.84 52.97 12.19
C THR A 368 54.19 53.71 12.32
N PRO A 369 54.34 54.78 13.13
CA PRO A 369 53.37 55.72 13.73
C PRO A 369 53.83 57.21 13.65
N VAL A 370 52.95 58.22 13.85
CA VAL A 370 53.27 59.50 14.53
C VAL A 370 52.00 60.12 15.16
N ASP A 371 52.17 60.59 16.40
CA ASP A 371 51.27 61.29 17.31
C ASP A 371 50.50 62.52 16.78
N LYS A 372 49.24 62.70 17.25
CA LYS A 372 48.89 63.87 18.09
C LYS A 372 47.54 63.74 18.78
N ALA A 373 47.53 64.10 20.06
CA ALA A 373 46.43 64.11 21.00
C ALA A 373 45.30 65.11 20.68
N ALA A 374 44.06 64.80 21.07
CA ALA A 374 43.40 65.42 22.23
C ALA A 374 41.90 65.08 22.34
N ARG A 375 41.47 64.92 23.60
CA ARG A 375 40.16 65.26 24.21
C ARG A 375 38.98 64.26 24.20
N THR A 376 38.73 63.71 25.40
CA THR A 376 37.48 63.67 26.21
C THR A 376 36.21 63.08 25.58
N SER A 377 35.37 62.23 26.22
CA SER A 377 35.06 61.98 27.63
C SER A 377 34.01 60.85 27.77
N GLY A 378 34.08 60.08 28.87
CA GLY A 378 32.95 59.41 29.56
C GLY A 378 32.36 58.16 28.89
N SER A 379 31.84 57.15 29.58
CA SER A 379 31.72 56.83 31.00
C SER A 379 31.38 55.33 31.08
N GLN A 380 31.82 54.70 32.16
CA GLN A 380 31.58 53.30 32.51
C GLN A 380 30.09 53.02 32.79
N VAL A 381 29.67 51.74 32.81
CA VAL A 381 29.09 51.05 33.99
C VAL A 381 28.60 49.62 33.67
N ALA A 382 29.07 48.67 34.50
CA ALA A 382 28.52 47.39 35.00
C ALA A 382 27.70 46.45 34.08
N LYS A 383 28.07 45.18 33.86
CA LYS A 383 28.16 44.03 34.81
C LYS A 383 26.79 43.59 35.38
N LYS A 384 26.18 42.55 34.81
CA LYS A 384 25.36 41.60 35.59
C LYS A 384 25.15 40.25 34.87
N THR A 385 25.89 39.26 35.35
CA THR A 385 25.57 37.83 35.33
C THR A 385 24.43 37.53 36.30
N THR A 386 23.47 36.69 35.91
CA THR A 386 22.69 35.89 36.87
C THR A 386 22.34 34.53 36.28
N GLU A 387 23.04 33.54 36.84
CA GLU A 387 22.71 32.13 36.94
C GLU A 387 21.51 31.94 37.90
N SER A 388 20.59 31.01 37.63
CA SER A 388 19.86 30.32 38.71
C SER A 388 19.26 28.98 38.28
N LYS A 389 19.58 27.97 39.09
CA LYS A 389 19.17 26.56 39.06
C LYS A 389 17.81 26.34 39.78
N PRO A 390 17.22 25.13 39.71
CA PRO A 390 15.79 24.86 39.94
C PRO A 390 15.44 24.54 41.40
N LYS A 391 14.15 24.62 41.74
CA LYS A 391 13.59 24.04 42.97
C LYS A 391 12.29 23.27 42.72
N LYS A 392 12.26 22.10 43.35
CA LYS A 392 11.23 21.07 43.49
C LYS A 392 10.55 21.26 44.86
N ALA A 393 9.23 21.15 44.98
CA ALA A 393 8.51 20.66 46.17
C ALA A 393 6.97 20.72 46.01
N THR A 394 6.33 19.54 46.06
CA THR A 394 5.00 19.22 46.62
C THR A 394 5.04 19.38 48.17
N PRO A 395 4.00 19.27 49.04
CA PRO A 395 2.60 18.75 48.92
C PRO A 395 1.58 19.57 49.82
N PRO A 396 0.52 19.06 50.52
CA PRO A 396 -0.34 17.86 50.39
C PRO A 396 -1.89 18.14 50.45
N ALA A 397 -2.61 17.01 50.32
CA ALA A 397 -4.04 16.70 50.45
C ALA A 397 -4.95 17.45 51.45
N THR A 398 -6.23 17.57 51.07
CA THR A 398 -7.37 17.65 52.00
C THR A 398 -8.51 16.72 51.57
N LYS A 399 -8.91 15.83 52.49
CA LYS A 399 -10.08 14.94 52.46
C LYS A 399 -11.34 15.72 52.87
N MET A 400 -12.52 15.35 52.35
CA MET A 400 -13.84 15.16 53.04
C MET A 400 -14.81 14.63 51.95
N SER A 401 -15.34 13.40 51.96
CA SER A 401 -16.33 12.78 52.86
C SER A 401 -17.63 13.58 52.99
N THR A 402 -18.71 13.16 52.31
CA THR A 402 -19.99 12.71 52.91
C THR A 402 -21.12 12.64 51.87
N THR A 403 -21.61 11.44 51.60
CA THR A 403 -23.01 11.15 51.22
C THR A 403 -23.92 11.39 52.43
N PRO A 404 -25.24 11.68 52.29
CA PRO A 404 -26.19 10.56 52.18
C PRO A 404 -27.52 10.82 51.44
N ARG A 405 -28.14 9.69 51.06
CA ARG A 405 -29.59 9.36 51.17
C ARG A 405 -30.58 9.75 50.06
N ALA A 406 -30.95 8.71 49.31
CA ALA A 406 -32.30 8.20 49.00
C ALA A 406 -33.45 9.19 48.74
N LYS A 407 -34.13 8.98 47.60
CA LYS A 407 -35.58 8.71 47.56
C LYS A 407 -35.97 8.03 46.25
N ALA A 408 -36.52 6.83 46.40
CA ALA A 408 -37.30 6.15 45.40
C ALA A 408 -38.66 6.85 45.26
N SER A 409 -39.15 6.98 44.03
CA SER A 409 -40.56 7.22 43.76
C SER A 409 -40.93 6.57 42.43
N THR A 410 -41.64 5.46 42.54
CA THR A 410 -42.60 4.93 41.55
C THR A 410 -43.60 6.01 41.17
N PRO A 411 -44.16 5.93 39.95
CA PRO A 411 -45.57 6.26 39.83
C PRO A 411 -46.40 5.15 39.17
N VAL A 412 -47.62 5.13 39.69
CA VAL A 412 -48.72 4.19 39.52
C VAL A 412 -49.41 4.40 38.17
N ALA A 413 -49.96 3.29 37.66
CA ALA A 413 -50.82 3.25 36.48
C ALA A 413 -52.09 4.11 36.65
N ALA A 414 -52.42 4.90 35.63
CA ALA A 414 -53.74 5.50 35.47
C ALA A 414 -54.25 5.28 34.03
N LYS A 415 -55.35 4.54 33.93
CA LYS A 415 -56.22 4.45 32.75
C LYS A 415 -56.79 5.83 32.43
N GLY A 416 -56.76 6.22 31.15
CA GLY A 416 -57.38 7.46 30.67
C GLY A 416 -57.71 7.40 29.17
N LYS A 417 -58.90 7.87 28.81
CA LYS A 417 -59.62 7.63 27.56
C LYS A 417 -59.12 8.42 26.33
N LYS A 418 -59.44 7.83 25.17
CA LYS A 418 -59.60 8.38 23.81
C LYS A 418 -59.79 9.90 23.71
N SER A 419 -59.06 10.54 22.80
CA SER A 419 -59.64 11.54 21.86
C SER A 419 -58.70 11.78 20.67
N ALA A 420 -59.29 11.87 19.48
CA ALA A 420 -58.61 12.09 18.19
C ALA A 420 -58.34 13.60 17.96
N PRO A 421 -57.24 13.99 17.29
CA PRO A 421 -57.08 15.37 16.86
C PRO A 421 -57.62 15.61 15.44
N LYS A 422 -58.49 16.62 15.39
CA LYS A 422 -59.12 17.22 14.21
C LYS A 422 -58.11 17.75 13.18
N ARG A 423 -58.44 17.52 11.90
CA ARG A 423 -57.91 18.21 10.71
C ARG A 423 -58.00 19.73 10.87
N ARG A 424 -56.88 20.43 10.64
CA ARG A 424 -56.87 21.87 10.33
C ARG A 424 -56.59 22.06 8.85
N LYS A 425 -57.62 22.53 8.13
CA LYS A 425 -57.54 23.17 6.82
C LYS A 425 -56.76 24.48 6.94
N ARG A 426 -55.80 24.72 6.04
CA ARG A 426 -55.40 26.05 5.57
C ARG A 426 -55.11 26.01 4.06
N PRO A 427 -55.23 27.15 3.37
CA PRO A 427 -55.79 27.21 2.03
C PRO A 427 -54.75 27.29 0.91
N ARG A 428 -55.28 26.96 -0.29
CA ARG A 428 -54.89 27.34 -1.66
C ARG A 428 -53.75 28.36 -1.81
N SER A 429 -52.81 28.01 -2.67
CA SER A 429 -52.17 28.94 -3.60
C SER A 429 -52.06 28.21 -4.93
N ASP A 430 -52.75 28.77 -5.92
CA ASP A 430 -52.79 28.34 -7.31
C ASP A 430 -51.44 28.63 -7.98
N SER A 431 -50.91 27.68 -8.75
CA SER A 431 -49.87 27.89 -9.76
C SER A 431 -50.07 26.85 -10.86
N ASP A 432 -51.01 27.19 -11.72
CA ASP A 432 -51.05 26.94 -13.15
C ASP A 432 -49.63 26.86 -13.77
N VAL A 433 -49.24 25.71 -14.32
CA VAL A 433 -48.35 25.61 -15.49
C VAL A 433 -48.57 24.26 -16.18
N SER A 434 -48.61 24.35 -17.50
CA SER A 434 -49.26 23.48 -18.45
C SER A 434 -48.64 22.11 -18.66
N GLU A 435 -49.52 21.22 -19.11
CA GLU A 435 -49.22 19.97 -19.78
C GLU A 435 -48.69 20.27 -21.19
N GLU A 436 -47.51 19.78 -21.53
CA GLU A 436 -47.14 19.53 -22.91
C GLU A 436 -46.50 18.15 -23.01
N GLU A 437 -47.27 17.29 -23.67
CA GLU A 437 -46.88 15.99 -24.17
C GLU A 437 -46.09 16.26 -25.44
N ASP A 438 -44.87 15.75 -25.56
CA ASP A 438 -44.29 15.56 -26.88
C ASP A 438 -43.56 14.23 -27.00
N SER A 439 -43.85 13.63 -28.13
CA SER A 439 -43.57 12.29 -28.56
C SER A 439 -42.24 12.25 -29.30
N LEU A 440 -41.59 11.09 -29.23
CA LEU A 440 -40.77 10.48 -30.29
C LEU A 440 -39.76 11.36 -31.05
N SER A 441 -38.47 11.08 -30.90
CA SER A 441 -37.60 11.00 -32.09
C SER A 441 -36.38 10.12 -31.83
N ASP A 442 -36.37 9.01 -32.58
CA ASP A 442 -35.19 8.36 -33.16
C ASP A 442 -34.22 9.40 -33.73
N SER A 443 -32.91 9.27 -33.47
CA SER A 443 -31.81 9.64 -34.40
C SER A 443 -30.46 9.13 -33.86
N GLU A 444 -29.82 8.11 -34.45
CA GLU A 444 -28.72 8.15 -35.44
C GLU A 444 -27.40 8.81 -34.97
N GLU A 445 -26.32 8.02 -35.09
CA GLU A 445 -24.93 8.34 -35.38
C GLU A 445 -24.31 9.70 -34.99
N ASP A 446 -23.27 9.65 -34.15
CA ASP A 446 -22.21 10.67 -34.14
C ASP A 446 -20.83 10.02 -34.14
N ALA A 447 -20.27 9.94 -35.35
CA ALA A 447 -18.86 9.69 -35.60
C ALA A 447 -18.05 10.92 -35.15
N MET A 448 -17.49 10.86 -33.94
CA MET A 448 -16.56 11.88 -33.45
C MET A 448 -15.17 11.70 -34.09
N SER A 449 -15.03 12.23 -35.31
CA SER A 449 -13.74 12.54 -35.93
C SER A 449 -13.16 13.78 -35.25
N SER A 450 -12.15 13.61 -34.39
CA SER A 450 -11.45 14.72 -33.72
C SER A 450 -10.10 14.95 -34.38
N GLU A 451 -10.12 15.70 -35.48
CA GLU A 451 -8.97 16.38 -36.07
C GLU A 451 -8.62 17.60 -35.23
N SER A 452 -7.70 17.44 -34.27
CA SER A 452 -7.10 18.58 -33.57
C SER A 452 -5.95 19.15 -34.39
N SER A 453 -6.29 20.07 -35.29
CA SER A 453 -5.34 21.01 -35.89
C SER A 453 -5.01 22.08 -34.85
N PHE A 454 -3.87 21.96 -34.18
CA PHE A 454 -3.28 23.05 -33.40
C PHE A 454 -2.24 23.74 -34.27
N SER A 455 -2.59 24.92 -34.75
CA SER A 455 -1.68 25.83 -35.44
C SER A 455 -0.75 26.48 -34.41
N ASP A 456 0.53 26.16 -34.48
CA ASP A 456 1.61 26.97 -33.91
C ASP A 456 1.70 28.28 -34.69
N SER A 457 1.35 29.39 -34.04
CA SER A 457 1.62 30.74 -34.52
C SER A 457 2.72 31.32 -33.64
N ASP A 458 3.96 31.14 -34.07
CA ASP A 458 5.12 31.92 -33.64
C ASP A 458 4.95 33.36 -34.14
N GLU A 459 4.72 34.31 -33.25
CA GLU A 459 5.04 35.73 -33.51
C GLU A 459 6.16 36.16 -32.56
N ASP A 460 7.35 36.23 -33.16
CA ASP A 460 8.48 37.07 -32.77
C ASP A 460 7.98 38.50 -32.51
N ASP A 461 8.18 39.00 -31.29
CA ASP A 461 8.17 40.44 -31.03
C ASP A 461 9.50 40.81 -30.39
N SER A 462 10.33 41.45 -31.21
CA SER A 462 11.60 42.07 -30.85
C SER A 462 11.39 43.58 -30.80
N ASP A 463 11.54 44.18 -29.62
CA ASP A 463 12.13 45.51 -29.43
C ASP A 463 12.68 45.68 -28.00
#